data_AF-A0A1T4PY16-F1
#
_entry.id   AF-A0A1T4PY16-F1
#
_cell.length_a   1.000
_cell.length_b   1.000
_cell.length_c   1.000
_cell.angle_alpha   90.00
_cell.angle_beta   90.00
_cell.angle_gamma   90.00
#
_symmetry.space_group_name_H-M   'P 1'
#
loop_
_entity.id
_entity.type
_entity.pdbx_description
1 polymer ?
#
loop_
_entity_poly.entity_id
_entity_poly.type
_entity_poly.pdbx_seq_one_letter_code
_entity_poly.pdbx_strand_id
1 'polypeptide(L)'
;MKKVIALFAIVIGCSATTVMAQGGGGQQDPAARLAAQKQRYKDMGLNDVQVDSVIAISNDMRPKMMALRDASEADRPAKMKEITDERNKRLEKALPADLAKKVIEAMSMQRGPGGGGRPGGGGGGKK
;
A
#
# COMPACT_ATOMS: atom_id res chain seq x y z
N MET A 1 -41.34 -20.88 31.51
CA MET A 1 -40.55 -19.80 32.14
C MET A 1 -39.12 -20.31 32.25
N LYS A 2 -38.14 -20.16 31.34
CA LYS A 2 -37.76 -19.16 30.33
C LYS A 2 -37.61 -17.76 30.94
N LYS A 3 -36.35 -17.32 31.11
CA LYS A 3 -35.85 -15.96 31.44
C LYS A 3 -35.39 -15.68 32.89
N VAL A 4 -34.41 -16.40 33.46
CA VAL A 4 -33.62 -15.86 34.61
C VAL A 4 -32.17 -16.40 34.70
N ILE A 5 -31.49 -16.74 33.60
CA ILE A 5 -30.05 -17.13 33.63
C ILE A 5 -29.26 -16.27 32.63
N ALA A 6 -29.38 -14.97 32.78
CA ALA A 6 -28.59 -14.00 32.02
C ALA A 6 -28.23 -12.89 33.01
N LEU A 7 -27.04 -12.95 33.63
CA LEU A 7 -26.33 -11.79 34.21
C LEU A 7 -25.03 -12.10 35.01
N PHE A 8 -24.42 -13.30 34.90
CA PHE A 8 -23.14 -13.58 35.62
C PHE A 8 -21.95 -14.00 34.76
N ALA A 9 -22.04 -13.90 33.43
CA ALA A 9 -20.95 -14.20 32.51
C ALA A 9 -20.45 -12.97 31.71
N ILE A 10 -20.60 -11.77 32.27
CA ILE A 10 -20.20 -10.49 31.64
C ILE A 10 -18.86 -9.95 32.20
N VAL A 11 -18.21 -10.62 33.16
CA VAL A 11 -17.11 -10.01 33.94
C VAL A 11 -15.76 -10.75 33.88
N ILE A 12 -15.60 -11.84 33.13
CA ILE A 12 -14.31 -12.57 33.08
C ILE A 12 -13.85 -12.74 31.64
N GLY A 13 -12.90 -11.90 31.21
CA GLY A 13 -12.19 -12.06 29.94
C GLY A 13 -11.83 -10.76 29.21
N CYS A 14 -12.24 -9.60 29.73
CA CYS A 14 -11.88 -8.27 29.20
C CYS A 14 -10.42 -7.88 29.50
N SER A 15 -9.47 -8.84 29.45
CA SER A 15 -8.12 -8.65 30.01
C SER A 15 -7.04 -9.52 29.37
N ALA A 16 -6.95 -9.60 28.03
CA ALA A 16 -5.69 -9.88 27.29
C ALA A 16 -5.91 -10.34 25.83
N THR A 17 -6.70 -9.63 25.02
CA THR A 17 -6.52 -9.71 23.56
C THR A 17 -5.94 -8.39 23.11
N THR A 18 -4.62 -8.38 23.19
CA THR A 18 -3.70 -7.53 22.42
C THR A 18 -4.40 -6.69 21.39
N VAL A 19 -4.51 -5.42 21.74
CA VAL A 19 -4.47 -4.29 20.83
C VAL A 19 -3.58 -4.67 19.65
N MET A 20 -4.20 -5.07 18.54
CA MET A 20 -3.63 -4.88 17.21
C MET A 20 -3.77 -3.39 16.91
N ALA A 21 -3.12 -2.55 17.73
CA ALA A 21 -2.61 -1.30 17.24
C ALA A 21 -1.84 -1.68 15.98
N GLN A 22 -1.99 -0.90 14.92
CA GLN A 22 -1.07 -0.93 13.79
C GLN A 22 0.33 -0.50 14.29
N GLY A 23 0.96 -1.33 15.12
CA GLY A 23 2.34 -1.30 15.54
C GLY A 23 3.12 -1.95 14.43
N GLY A 24 4.15 -1.25 13.95
CA GLY A 24 4.94 -1.72 12.82
C GLY A 24 5.27 -0.64 11.81
N GLY A 25 5.17 0.64 12.16
CA GLY A 25 5.99 1.70 11.55
C GLY A 25 7.47 1.58 11.94
N GLY A 26 7.95 0.38 12.28
CA GLY A 26 9.37 0.12 12.37
C GLY A 26 9.96 0.27 10.97
N GLN A 27 11.10 0.93 10.90
CA GLN A 27 11.96 1.00 9.73
C GLN A 27 12.21 -0.44 9.23
N GLN A 28 11.30 -0.98 8.41
CA GLN A 28 11.57 -2.24 7.73
C GLN A 28 12.82 -1.99 6.92
N ASP A 29 13.85 -2.77 7.21
CA ASP A 29 15.10 -2.74 6.47
C ASP A 29 14.81 -2.65 4.96
N PRO A 30 15.45 -1.73 4.22
CA PRO A 30 15.17 -1.53 2.79
C PRO A 30 15.28 -2.83 1.98
N ALA A 31 16.18 -3.74 2.36
CA ALA A 31 16.31 -5.04 1.71
C ALA A 31 15.14 -5.96 2.07
N ALA A 32 14.67 -5.96 3.31
CA ALA A 32 13.47 -6.72 3.71
C ALA A 32 12.22 -6.24 2.96
N ARG A 33 12.07 -4.93 2.73
CA ARG A 33 10.96 -4.37 1.92
C ARG A 33 11.06 -4.78 0.47
N LEU A 34 12.26 -4.73 -0.10
CA LEU A 34 12.51 -5.17 -1.47
C LEU A 34 12.21 -6.67 -1.63
N ALA A 35 12.65 -7.50 -0.69
CA ALA A 35 12.38 -8.93 -0.69
C ALA A 35 10.89 -9.23 -0.62
N ALA A 36 10.15 -8.55 0.27
CA ALA A 36 8.69 -8.69 0.35
C ALA A 36 7.98 -8.24 -0.93
N GLN A 37 8.47 -7.17 -1.58
CA GLN A 37 7.93 -6.71 -2.85
C GLN A 37 8.21 -7.70 -3.99
N LYS A 38 9.45 -8.22 -4.08
CA LYS A 38 9.82 -9.29 -5.02
C LYS A 38 8.92 -10.49 -4.83
N GLN A 39 8.74 -10.96 -3.59
CA GLN A 39 7.89 -12.10 -3.29
C GLN A 39 6.44 -11.88 -3.75
N ARG A 40 5.87 -10.70 -3.47
CA ARG A 40 4.51 -10.35 -3.94
C ARG A 40 4.35 -10.46 -5.45
N TYR A 41 5.34 -10.01 -6.22
CA TYR A 41 5.28 -10.13 -7.68
C TYR A 41 5.47 -11.57 -8.15
N LYS A 42 6.32 -12.35 -7.50
CA LYS A 42 6.43 -13.80 -7.74
C LYS A 42 5.11 -14.53 -7.46
N ASP A 43 4.42 -14.18 -6.37
CA ASP A 43 3.12 -14.75 -6.02
C ASP A 43 2.02 -14.37 -7.04
N MET A 44 2.19 -13.26 -7.78
CA MET A 44 1.34 -12.90 -8.93
C MET A 44 1.66 -13.71 -10.21
N GLY A 45 2.69 -14.56 -10.16
CA GLY A 45 3.13 -15.40 -11.27
C GLY A 45 4.23 -14.80 -12.14
N LEU A 46 4.89 -13.70 -11.70
CA LEU A 46 6.02 -13.13 -12.44
C LEU A 46 7.29 -13.96 -12.19
N ASN A 47 8.08 -14.18 -13.24
CA ASN A 47 9.42 -14.76 -13.11
C ASN A 47 10.45 -13.73 -12.64
N ASP A 48 11.67 -14.16 -12.29
CA ASP A 48 12.72 -13.27 -11.76
C ASP A 48 13.03 -12.06 -12.67
N VAL A 49 13.11 -12.28 -13.98
CA VAL A 49 13.40 -11.22 -14.98
C VAL A 49 12.27 -10.18 -15.03
N GLN A 50 11.02 -10.64 -14.98
CA GLN A 50 9.84 -9.78 -14.96
C GLN A 50 9.74 -9.01 -13.64
N VAL A 51 10.02 -9.66 -12.51
CA VAL A 51 10.06 -9.00 -11.19
C VAL A 51 11.10 -7.89 -11.17
N ASP A 52 12.32 -8.16 -11.65
CA ASP A 52 13.38 -7.15 -11.70
C ASP A 52 13.02 -5.99 -12.63
N SER A 53 12.36 -6.27 -13.75
CA SER A 53 11.83 -5.23 -14.67
C SER A 53 10.79 -4.33 -13.99
N VAL A 54 9.84 -4.91 -13.25
CA VAL A 54 8.82 -4.15 -12.51
C VAL A 54 9.45 -3.28 -11.43
N ILE A 55 10.46 -3.80 -10.73
CA ILE A 55 11.18 -3.06 -9.68
C ILE A 55 11.97 -1.91 -10.28
N ALA A 56 12.67 -2.13 -11.39
CA ALA A 56 13.38 -1.08 -12.11
C ALA A 56 12.42 0.04 -12.53
N ILE A 57 11.27 -0.31 -13.14
CA ILE A 57 10.24 0.66 -13.52
C ILE A 57 9.71 1.42 -12.30
N SER A 58 9.46 0.74 -11.18
CA SER A 58 9.00 1.37 -9.95
C SER A 58 10.02 2.35 -9.37
N ASN A 59 11.30 1.98 -9.38
CA ASN A 59 12.40 2.83 -8.92
C ASN A 59 12.58 4.07 -9.79
N ASP A 60 12.43 3.96 -11.11
CA ASP A 60 12.46 5.10 -12.04
C ASP A 60 11.33 6.11 -11.79
N MET A 61 10.16 5.62 -11.37
CA MET A 61 8.99 6.47 -11.09
C MET A 61 9.04 7.10 -9.70
N ARG A 62 9.78 6.52 -8.77
CA ARG A 62 9.93 7.01 -7.40
C ARG A 62 10.39 8.47 -7.30
N PRO A 63 11.46 8.94 -7.98
CA PRO A 63 11.85 10.35 -7.92
C PRO A 63 10.77 11.27 -8.50
N LYS A 64 10.08 10.87 -9.57
CA LYS A 64 8.97 11.64 -10.15
C LYS A 64 7.81 11.77 -9.17
N MET A 65 7.48 10.69 -8.46
CA MET A 65 6.47 10.69 -7.40
C MET A 65 6.90 11.53 -6.19
N MET A 66 8.20 11.58 -5.86
CA MET A 66 8.71 12.46 -4.82
C MET A 66 8.61 13.93 -5.23
N ALA A 67 8.90 14.25 -6.50
CA ALA A 67 8.74 15.60 -7.04
C ALA A 67 7.28 16.10 -7.04
N LEU A 68 6.28 15.20 -7.03
CA LEU A 68 4.88 15.59 -6.83
C LEU A 68 4.62 16.20 -5.45
N ARG A 69 5.47 15.95 -4.46
CA ARG A 69 5.34 16.53 -3.11
C ARG A 69 5.61 18.03 -3.13
N ASP A 70 6.46 18.47 -4.05
CA ASP A 70 6.84 19.88 -4.23
C ASP A 70 6.00 20.56 -5.33
N ALA A 71 5.09 19.82 -5.98
CA ALA A 71 4.18 20.35 -6.98
C ALA A 71 2.97 21.02 -6.34
N SER A 72 2.50 22.11 -6.95
CA SER A 72 1.25 22.80 -6.61
C SER A 72 0.05 21.87 -6.65
N GLU A 73 -0.92 22.05 -5.75
CA GLU A 73 -2.11 21.19 -5.67
C GLU A 73 -2.92 21.14 -6.98
N ALA A 74 -2.95 22.25 -7.73
CA ALA A 74 -3.61 22.32 -9.04
C ALA A 74 -2.92 21.48 -10.12
N ASP A 75 -1.59 21.39 -10.11
CA ASP A 75 -0.80 20.66 -11.11
C ASP A 75 -0.58 19.19 -10.73
N ARG A 76 -0.67 18.89 -9.44
CA ARG A 76 -0.49 17.56 -8.87
C ARG A 76 -1.35 16.47 -9.53
N PRO A 77 -2.66 16.64 -9.81
CA PRO A 77 -3.44 15.60 -10.50
C PRO A 77 -2.95 15.35 -11.92
N ALA A 78 -2.61 16.39 -12.68
CA ALA A 78 -2.10 16.26 -14.04
C ALA A 78 -0.76 15.52 -14.06
N LYS A 79 0.20 15.94 -13.23
CA LYS A 79 1.51 15.28 -13.11
C LYS A 79 1.41 13.85 -12.57
N MET A 80 0.50 13.61 -11.62
CA MET A 80 0.24 12.25 -11.11
C MET A 80 -0.29 11.33 -12.20
N LYS A 81 -1.21 11.82 -13.04
CA LYS A 81 -1.71 11.08 -14.19
C LYS A 81 -0.59 10.79 -15.18
N GLU A 82 0.23 11.78 -15.52
CA GLU A 82 1.36 11.61 -16.44
C GLU A 82 2.34 10.51 -15.96
N ILE A 83 2.74 10.54 -14.69
CA ILE A 83 3.61 9.53 -14.09
C ILE A 83 2.95 8.15 -14.10
N THR A 84 1.65 8.11 -13.84
CA THR A 84 0.86 6.86 -13.85
C THR A 84 0.79 6.26 -15.24
N ASP A 85 0.50 7.07 -16.25
CA ASP A 85 0.39 6.66 -17.64
C ASP A 85 1.76 6.21 -18.18
N GLU A 86 2.84 6.93 -17.86
CA GLU A 86 4.20 6.54 -18.23
C GLU A 86 4.58 5.18 -17.63
N ARG A 87 4.33 4.99 -16.33
CA ARG A 87 4.57 3.72 -15.66
C ARG A 87 3.78 2.59 -16.31
N ASN A 88 2.47 2.79 -16.55
CA ASN A 88 1.61 1.76 -17.13
C ASN A 88 2.10 1.36 -18.53
N LYS A 89 2.46 2.34 -19.37
CA LYS A 89 3.06 2.08 -20.69
C LYS A 89 4.37 1.29 -20.60
N ARG A 90 5.21 1.56 -19.59
CA ARG A 90 6.45 0.79 -19.39
C ARG A 90 6.16 -0.64 -18.92
N LEU A 91 5.19 -0.84 -18.04
CA LEU A 91 4.77 -2.15 -17.56
C LEU A 91 4.17 -3.01 -18.68
N GLU A 92 3.33 -2.42 -19.54
CA GLU A 92 2.75 -3.10 -20.71
C GLU A 92 3.80 -3.54 -21.74
N LYS A 93 4.94 -2.84 -21.82
CA LYS A 93 6.06 -3.23 -22.68
C LYS A 93 6.96 -4.30 -22.05
N ALA A 94 7.09 -4.30 -20.73
CA ALA A 94 7.99 -5.19 -20.00
C ALA A 94 7.33 -6.53 -19.61
N LEU A 95 6.00 -6.57 -19.54
CA LEU A 95 5.24 -7.72 -19.08
C LEU A 95 4.21 -8.17 -20.14
N PRO A 96 3.86 -9.47 -20.16
CA PRO A 96 2.68 -9.94 -20.89
C PRO A 96 1.41 -9.19 -20.45
N ALA A 97 0.47 -8.97 -21.37
CA ALA A 97 -0.72 -8.14 -21.14
C ALA A 97 -1.52 -8.54 -19.89
N ASP A 98 -1.67 -9.84 -19.62
CA ASP A 98 -2.41 -10.34 -18.45
C ASP A 98 -1.69 -10.04 -17.13
N LEU A 99 -0.36 -10.14 -17.11
CA LEU A 99 0.46 -9.82 -15.95
C LEU A 99 0.59 -8.30 -15.75
N ALA A 100 0.72 -7.54 -16.84
CA ALA A 100 0.76 -6.09 -16.81
C ALA A 100 -0.50 -5.52 -16.12
N LYS A 101 -1.69 -5.99 -16.53
CA LYS A 101 -2.96 -5.59 -15.91
C LYS A 101 -2.99 -5.89 -14.41
N LYS A 102 -2.65 -7.12 -14.00
CA LYS A 102 -2.59 -7.52 -12.58
C LYS A 102 -1.64 -6.64 -11.77
N VAL A 103 -0.46 -6.35 -12.30
CA VAL A 103 0.54 -5.52 -11.63
C VAL A 103 0.07 -4.06 -11.52
N ILE A 104 -0.51 -3.51 -12.59
CA ILE A 104 -1.08 -2.15 -12.60
C ILE A 104 -2.19 -2.01 -11.56
N GLU A 105 -3.08 -2.99 -11.48
CA GLU A 105 -4.16 -3.03 -10.50
C GLU A 105 -3.62 -3.15 -9.07
N ALA A 106 -2.68 -4.06 -8.82
CA ALA A 106 -2.03 -4.24 -7.52
C ALA A 106 -1.28 -2.98 -7.04
N MET A 107 -0.65 -2.24 -7.95
CA MET A 107 -0.01 -0.95 -7.64
C MET A 107 -1.03 0.17 -7.41
N SER A 108 -2.17 0.14 -8.09
CA SER A 108 -3.23 1.14 -7.95
C SER A 108 -3.99 0.97 -6.63
N MET A 109 -4.23 -0.27 -6.19
CA MET A 109 -4.82 -0.56 -4.87
C MET A 109 -3.91 -0.13 -3.72
N GLN A 110 -2.58 -0.22 -3.86
CA GLN A 110 -1.64 0.32 -2.88
C GLN A 110 -1.65 1.85 -2.81
N ARG A 111 -2.16 2.52 -3.85
CA ARG A 111 -2.42 3.98 -3.88
C ARG A 111 -3.85 4.34 -3.44
N GLY A 112 -4.60 3.40 -2.84
CA GLY A 112 -5.94 3.66 -2.29
C GLY A 112 -6.01 4.95 -1.45
N PRO A 113 -7.21 5.51 -1.23
CA PRO A 113 -7.51 6.94 -1.02
C PRO A 113 -6.79 7.72 0.13
N GLY A 114 -5.75 7.16 0.76
CA GLY A 114 -4.84 7.82 1.69
C GLY A 114 -3.34 7.66 1.35
N GLY A 115 -2.98 7.31 0.11
CA GLY A 115 -1.59 7.14 -0.34
C GLY A 115 -0.77 8.43 -0.49
N GLY A 116 -1.33 9.58 -0.10
CA GLY A 116 -0.66 10.87 -0.03
C GLY A 116 -0.63 11.35 1.42
N GLY A 117 0.35 10.89 2.20
CA GLY A 117 0.50 11.30 3.59
C GLY A 117 -0.52 10.63 4.49
N ARG A 118 -0.06 9.64 5.25
CA ARG A 118 -0.63 9.46 6.58
C ARG A 118 -0.25 10.75 7.32
N PRO A 119 -1.19 11.62 7.76
CA PRO A 119 -0.83 12.63 8.72
C PRO A 119 -0.24 11.87 9.90
N GLY A 120 0.98 12.23 10.27
CA GLY A 120 1.48 11.92 11.60
C GLY A 120 0.43 12.30 12.63
N GLY A 121 0.40 11.56 13.73
CA GLY A 121 -0.50 11.82 14.84
C GLY A 121 -0.58 13.30 15.19
N GLY A 122 -1.80 13.75 15.39
CA GLY A 122 -2.19 15.10 15.82
C GLY A 122 -3.70 15.12 15.66
N GLY A 123 -4.50 14.86 16.68
CA GLY A 123 -4.52 15.65 17.91
C GLY A 123 -5.71 16.59 17.80
N GLY A 124 -6.78 16.29 18.54
CA GLY A 124 -7.78 17.28 18.96
C GLY A 124 -9.12 17.32 18.22
N GLY A 125 -10.20 17.38 19.02
CA GLY A 125 -11.50 17.95 18.65
C GLY A 125 -12.63 16.92 18.57
N LYS A 126 -13.26 16.52 19.69
CA LYS A 126 -14.52 17.12 20.22
C LYS A 126 -15.57 17.43 19.15
N LYS A 127 -16.67 16.68 19.13
CA LYS A 127 -17.96 17.05 19.74
C LYS A 127 -18.91 15.87 19.71
#